data_AF-A0ABD5W0F2-F1
#
_entry.id   AF-A0ABD5W0F2-F1
#
_cell.length_a   1.000
_cell.length_b   1.000
_cell.length_c   1.000
_cell.angle_alpha   90.00
_cell.angle_beta   90.00
_cell.angle_gamma   90.00
#
_symmetry.space_group_name_H-M   'P 1'
#
loop_
_entity.id
_entity.type
_entity.pdbx_description
1 polymer ?
#
loop_
_entity_poly.entity_id
_entity_poly.type
_entity_poly.pdbx_seq_one_letter_code
_entity_poly.pdbx_strand_id
1 'polypeptide(L)' 'MYELLVEVGGELLAVLAYSFATGVLTLLGVLAERTSLQQYAAGHDVSAVWLAFMGAVALYAGLYMLGYRGLLTNLLARRA' A
#
# COMPACT_ATOMS: atom_id res chain seq x y z
N MET A 1 29.27 11.53 17.32
CA MET A 1 28.04 12.29 16.96
C MET A 1 27.71 12.22 15.47
N TYR A 2 28.68 12.32 14.55
CA TYR A 2 28.41 12.17 13.10
C TYR A 2 27.89 10.78 12.69
N GLU A 3 28.41 9.69 13.26
CA GLU A 3 27.87 8.33 13.01
C GLU A 3 26.39 8.22 13.36
N LEU A 4 25.98 8.71 14.53
CA LEU A 4 24.58 8.76 14.96
C LEU A 4 23.68 9.54 13.99
N LEU A 5 24.16 10.66 13.44
CA LEU A 5 23.39 11.43 12.46
C LEU A 5 23.23 10.69 11.13
N VAL A 6 24.26 9.95 10.70
CA VAL A 6 24.23 9.13 9.47
C VAL A 6 23.31 7.93 9.65
N GLU A 7 23.38 7.27 10.80
CA GLU A 7 22.52 6.12 11.14
C GLU A 7 21.04 6.54 11.21
N VAL A 8 20.71 7.57 12.01
CA VAL A 8 19.35 8.09 12.12
C VAL A 8 18.85 8.66 10.78
N GLY A 9 19.71 9.32 10.02
CA GLY A 9 19.37 9.82 8.69
C GLY A 9 19.03 8.69 7.71
N GLY A 10 19.79 7.59 7.73
CA GLY A 10 19.52 6.39 6.94
C GLY A 10 18.21 5.72 7.34
N GLU A 11 17.95 5.56 8.64
CA GLU A 11 16.70 5.01 9.17
C GLU A 11 15.49 5.86 8.78
N LEU A 12 15.56 7.19 8.93
CA LEU A 12 14.50 8.11 8.52
C LEU A 12 14.22 8.02 7.03
N LEU A 13 15.26 7.96 6.20
CA LEU A 13 15.12 7.83 4.76
C LEU A 13 14.45 6.50 4.40
N ALA A 14 14.83 5.41 5.06
CA ALA A 14 14.19 4.10 4.88
C ALA A 14 12.70 4.15 5.27
N VAL A 15 12.36 4.73 6.43
CA VAL A 15 10.97 4.88 6.89
C VAL A 15 10.16 5.73 5.92
N LEU A 16 10.70 6.85 5.45
CA LEU A 16 10.05 7.71 4.46
C LEU A 16 9.84 7.00 3.14
N ALA A 17 10.86 6.31 2.62
CA ALA A 17 10.76 5.55 1.37
C ALA A 17 9.70 4.44 1.47
N TYR A 18 9.67 3.72 2.59
CA TYR A 18 8.71 2.64 2.82
C TYR A 18 7.27 3.16 2.96
N SER A 19 7.10 4.24 3.72
CA SER A 19 5.81 4.90 3.90
C SER A 19 5.30 5.47 2.56
N PHE A 20 6.19 6.08 1.79
CA PHE A 20 5.89 6.62 0.47
C PHE A 20 5.47 5.52 -0.50
N ALA A 21 6.26 4.45 -0.62
CA ALA A 21 5.94 3.31 -1.48
C ALA A 21 4.58 2.68 -1.13
N THR A 22 4.33 2.50 0.17
CA THR A 22 3.05 1.99 0.68
C THR A 22 1.88 2.91 0.30
N GLY A 23 2.04 4.22 0.49
CA GLY A 23 1.04 5.21 0.12
C GLY A 23 0.75 5.23 -1.38
N VAL A 24 1.80 5.21 -2.20
CA VAL A 24 1.69 5.18 -3.67
C VAL A 24 0.96 3.92 -4.14
N LEU A 25 1.35 2.73 -3.67
CA LEU A 25 0.68 1.47 -4.03
C LEU A 25 -0.80 1.49 -3.64
N THR A 26 -1.11 2.01 -2.46
CA THR A 26 -2.49 2.14 -1.99
C THR A 26 -3.31 3.08 -2.89
N LEU A 27 -2.76 4.25 -3.22
CA LEU A 27 -3.42 5.22 -4.11
C LEU A 27 -3.63 4.66 -5.51
N LEU A 28 -2.61 4.01 -6.08
CA LEU A 28 -2.70 3.36 -7.39
C LEU A 28 -3.77 2.26 -7.40
N GLY A 29 -3.83 1.45 -6.33
CA GLY A 29 -4.85 0.42 -6.18
C GLY A 29 -6.28 1.00 -6.16
N VAL A 30 -6.51 2.07 -5.38
CA VAL A 30 -7.82 2.76 -5.34
C VAL A 30 -8.19 3.37 -6.68
N LEU A 31 -7.23 3.97 -7.39
CA LEU A 31 -7.46 4.54 -8.72
C LEU A 31 -7.80 3.44 -9.73
N ALA A 32 -7.08 2.32 -9.72
CA ALA A 32 -7.32 1.17 -10.59
C ALA A 32 -8.72 0.58 -10.37
N GLU A 33 -9.18 0.46 -9.12
CA GLU A 33 -10.55 0.04 -8.79
C GLU A 33 -11.60 1.00 -9.37
N ARG A 34 -11.40 2.32 -9.23
CA ARG A 34 -12.32 3.31 -9.81
C ARG A 34 -12.36 3.23 -11.33
N THR A 35 -11.20 3.11 -11.97
CA THR A 35 -11.13 2.99 -13.43
C THR A 35 -11.72 1.66 -13.90
N SER A 36 -11.54 0.57 -13.17
CA SER A 36 -12.18 -0.71 -13.45
C SER A 36 -13.70 -0.58 -13.49
N LEU A 37 -14.30 0.04 -12.47
CA LEU A 37 -15.75 0.26 -12.40
C LEU A 37 -16.24 1.13 -13.57
N GLN A 38 -15.48 2.15 -13.96
CA GLN A 38 -15.80 2.98 -15.13
C GLN A 38 -15.75 2.16 -16.42
N GLN A 39 -14.72 1.32 -16.60
CA GLN A 39 -14.58 0.49 -17.79
C GLN A 39 -15.68 -0.58 -17.87
N TYR A 40 -16.09 -1.14 -16.74
CA TYR A 40 -17.21 -2.06 -16.67
C TYR A 40 -18.52 -1.36 -17.07
N ALA A 41 -18.77 -0.15 -16.55
CA ALA A 41 -19.93 0.65 -16.92
C ALA A 41 -19.92 1.06 -18.42
N ALA A 42 -18.74 1.19 -19.01
CA ALA A 42 -18.56 1.45 -20.44
C ALA A 42 -18.66 0.19 -21.33
N GLY A 43 -18.86 -1.00 -20.75
CA GLY A 43 -18.96 -2.27 -21.49
C GLY A 43 -17.61 -2.89 -21.89
N HIS A 44 -16.51 -2.42 -21.33
CA HIS A 44 -15.16 -2.94 -21.57
C HIS A 44 -14.76 -3.97 -20.51
N ASP A 45 -15.41 -5.14 -20.54
CA ASP A 45 -15.32 -6.16 -19.49
C ASP A 45 -13.90 -6.71 -19.27
N VAL A 46 -13.15 -6.99 -20.35
CA VAL A 46 -11.79 -7.54 -20.24
C VAL A 46 -10.85 -6.54 -19.54
N SER A 47 -10.93 -5.26 -19.92
CA SER A 47 -10.12 -4.19 -19.33
C SER A 47 -10.51 -3.94 -17.88
N ALA A 48 -11.81 -3.99 -17.56
CA ALA A 48 -12.32 -3.85 -16.21
C ALA A 48 -11.80 -4.95 -15.29
N VAL A 49 -11.91 -6.22 -15.70
CA VAL A 49 -11.43 -7.36 -14.90
C VAL A 49 -9.93 -7.28 -14.67
N TRP A 50 -9.15 -6.94 -15.69
CA TRP A 50 -7.69 -6.77 -15.55
C TRP A 50 -7.34 -5.63 -14.58
N LEU A 51 -8.02 -4.48 -14.68
CA LEU A 51 -7.80 -3.34 -13.79
C LEU A 51 -8.21 -3.65 -12.35
N ALA A 52 -9.32 -4.36 -12.13
CA ALA A 52 -9.74 -4.82 -10.81
C ALA A 52 -8.66 -5.74 -10.20
N PHE A 53 -8.17 -6.70 -10.97
CA PHE A 53 -7.11 -7.61 -10.52
C PHE A 53 -5.84 -6.84 -10.12
N MET A 54 -5.37 -5.93 -10.97
CA MET A 54 -4.19 -5.11 -10.68
C MET A 54 -4.41 -4.15 -9.51
N GLY A 55 -5.62 -3.60 -9.36
CA GLY A 55 -6.03 -2.78 -8.22
C GLY A 55 -5.95 -3.56 -6.91
N ALA A 56 -6.54 -4.76 -6.88
CA ALA A 56 -6.48 -5.67 -5.74
C ALA A 56 -5.03 -6.06 -5.38
N VAL A 57 -4.17 -6.35 -6.36
CA VAL A 57 -2.76 -6.65 -6.14
C VAL A 57 -2.01 -5.45 -5.54
N ALA A 58 -2.23 -4.24 -6.08
CA ALA A 58 -1.59 -3.02 -5.57
C ALA A 58 -2.04 -2.70 -4.13
N LEU A 59 -3.32 -2.86 -3.83
CA LEU A 59 -3.86 -2.71 -2.48
C LEU A 59 -3.30 -3.76 -1.51
N TYR A 60 -3.22 -5.02 -1.94
CA TYR A 60 -2.63 -6.10 -1.14
C TYR A 60 -1.15 -5.83 -0.86
N ALA A 61 -0.38 -5.42 -1.86
CA ALA A 61 1.03 -5.06 -1.70
C ALA A 61 1.19 -3.88 -0.73
N GLY A 62 0.38 -2.83 -0.85
CA GLY A 62 0.36 -1.72 0.09
C GLY A 62 0.04 -2.17 1.52
N LEU A 63 -0.99 -3.00 1.72
CA LEU A 63 -1.35 -3.50 3.05
C LEU A 63 -0.26 -4.41 3.65
N TYR A 64 0.39 -5.21 2.82
CA TYR A 64 1.51 -6.04 3.23
C TYR A 64 2.70 -5.19 3.69
N MET A 65 3.04 -4.13 2.93
CA MET A 65 4.07 -3.16 3.32
C MET A 65 3.68 -2.35 4.56
N LEU A 66 2.39 -2.15 4.85
CA LEU A 66 1.98 -1.50 6.10
C LEU A 66 2.35 -2.31 7.36
N GLY A 67 2.81 -3.56 7.23
CA GLY A 67 3.18 -4.38 8.38
C GLY A 67 1.95 -4.83 9.17
N TYR A 68 0.86 -5.15 8.47
CA TYR A 68 -0.43 -5.59 9.02
C TYR A 68 -0.29 -6.63 10.16
N ARG A 69 0.70 -7.52 10.08
CA ARG A 69 0.99 -8.51 11.14
C ARG A 69 1.35 -7.87 12.49
N GLY A 70 2.16 -6.81 12.50
CA GLY A 70 2.55 -6.09 13.71
C GLY A 70 1.43 -5.20 14.26
N LEU A 71 0.61 -4.63 13.37
CA LEU A 71 -0.55 -3.84 13.76
C LEU A 71 -1.63 -4.71 14.43
N LEU A 72 -1.93 -5.88 13.86
CA LEU A 72 -2.94 -6.77 14.43
C LEU A 72 -2.52 -7.37 15.78
N THR A 73 -1.27 -7.79 15.95
CA THR A 73 -0.81 -8.29 17.27
C THR A 73 -0.89 -7.21 18.32
N ASN A 74 -0.52 -5.96 18.01
CA ASN A 74 -0.65 -4.84 18.94
C ASN A 74 -2.11 -4.49 19.26
N LEU A 75 -3.02 -4.57 18.28
CA LEU A 75 -4.45 -4.30 18.48
C LEU A 75 -5.16 -5.40 19.25
N LEU A 76 -4.81 -6.66 19.02
CA LEU A 76 -5.33 -7.81 19.75
C LEU A 76 -4.78 -7.84 21.19
N ALA A 77 -3.49 -7.52 21.38
CA ALA A 77 -2.87 -7.42 22.70
C ALA A 77 -3.41 -6.25 23.53
N ARG A 78 -3.88 -5.17 22.91
CA ARG A 78 -4.56 -4.05 23.60
C ARG A 78 -6.02 -4.33 23.99
N ARG A 79 -6.62 -5.41 23.48
CA ARG A 79 -8.02 -5.79 23.74
C ARG A 79 -8.18 -6.93 24.75
N ALA A 80 -7.09 -7.53 25.22
CA ALA A 80 -7.05 -8.52 26.30
C ALA A 80 -6.63 -7.85 27.62
#